data_AF-A0A540WB72-F1
#
_entry.id   AF-A0A540WB72-F1
#
_cell.length_a   1.000
_cell.length_b   1.000
_cell.length_c   1.000
_cell.angle_alpha   90.00
_cell.angle_beta   90.00
_cell.angle_gamma   90.00
#
_symmetry.space_group_name_H-M   'P 1'
#
loop_
_entity.id
_entity.type
_entity.pdbx_description
1 polymer ?
#
loop_
_entity_poly.entity_id
_entity_poly.type
_entity_poly.pdbx_seq_one_letter_code
_entity_poly.pdbx_strand_id
1 'polypeptide(L)'
;MSVLFALQGILVAPRLGLTGACWVLGGTVALVVASVYVSSRSWTTVGAAGITICWGFGSGKTYSWDEIRWIDVRETGSQSGTTYAPRIFLQNGRRRSLPGLAHNALYPYPDFETDFQRVVNWWELSAGQEARTPPPKQLRDRVSPGVLGVVLGLVITVVVIAAVFAQG
;
A
#
# COMPACT_ATOMS: atom_id res chain seq x y z
N MET A 1 -2.09 -1.38 -21.74
CA MET A 1 -1.87 -2.43 -20.71
C MET A 1 -3.15 -3.22 -20.44
N SER A 2 -4.25 -2.60 -20.02
CA SER A 2 -5.51 -3.31 -19.71
C SER A 2 -6.11 -4.11 -20.87
N VAL A 3 -6.04 -3.59 -22.10
CA VAL A 3 -6.52 -4.26 -23.32
C VAL A 3 -5.72 -5.53 -23.65
N LEU A 4 -4.42 -5.53 -23.34
CA LEU A 4 -3.51 -6.63 -23.64
C LEU A 4 -3.72 -7.80 -22.66
N PHE A 5 -4.01 -7.50 -21.38
CA PHE A 5 -4.45 -8.50 -20.39
C PHE A 5 -5.82 -9.06 -20.71
N ALA A 6 -6.77 -8.21 -21.15
CA ALA A 6 -8.09 -8.67 -21.55
C ALA A 6 -7.99 -9.63 -22.75
N LEU A 7 -7.20 -9.29 -23.77
CA LEU A 7 -6.95 -10.14 -24.93
C LEU A 7 -6.24 -11.45 -24.57
N GLN A 8 -5.25 -11.41 -23.67
CA GLN A 8 -4.60 -12.63 -23.16
C GLN A 8 -5.57 -13.51 -22.37
N GLY A 9 -6.42 -12.92 -21.53
CA GLY A 9 -7.46 -13.66 -20.81
C GLY A 9 -8.42 -14.38 -21.78
N ILE A 10 -8.86 -13.70 -22.84
CA ILE A 10 -9.76 -14.27 -23.85
C ILE A 10 -9.09 -15.38 -24.68
N LEU A 11 -7.81 -15.21 -25.04
CA LEU A 11 -7.06 -16.21 -25.81
C LEU A 11 -6.70 -17.47 -25.01
N VAL A 12 -6.52 -17.34 -23.69
CA VAL A 12 -6.14 -18.45 -22.80
C VAL A 12 -7.36 -19.15 -22.18
N ALA A 13 -8.50 -18.46 -22.04
CA ALA A 13 -9.75 -19.01 -21.54
C ALA A 13 -10.18 -20.35 -22.19
N PRO A 14 -10.13 -20.53 -23.53
CA PRO A 14 -10.52 -21.80 -24.14
C PRO A 14 -9.52 -22.94 -23.89
N ARG A 15 -8.26 -22.65 -23.53
CA ARG A 15 -7.23 -23.67 -23.23
C ARG A 15 -7.17 -24.08 -21.77
N LEU A 16 -7.61 -23.23 -20.85
CA LEU A 16 -7.62 -23.52 -19.41
C LEU A 16 -8.66 -24.57 -18.98
N GLY A 17 -9.68 -24.80 -19.81
CA GLY A 17 -10.84 -25.61 -19.45
C GLY A 17 -11.62 -25.04 -18.26
N LEU A 18 -12.72 -25.70 -17.91
CA LEU A 18 -13.59 -25.27 -16.80
C LEU A 18 -12.82 -25.24 -15.47
N THR A 19 -11.95 -26.23 -15.26
CA THR A 19 -11.11 -26.37 -14.05
C THR A 19 -10.13 -25.21 -13.91
N GLY A 20 -9.42 -24.83 -14.97
CA GLY A 20 -8.48 -23.70 -14.91
C GLY A 20 -9.18 -22.36 -14.70
N ALA A 21 -10.35 -22.15 -15.33
CA ALA A 21 -11.17 -20.97 -15.09
C ALA A 21 -11.67 -20.87 -13.64
N CYS A 22 -12.11 -21.99 -13.05
CA CYS A 22 -12.52 -22.06 -11.64
C CYS A 22 -11.36 -21.74 -10.68
N TRP A 23 -10.14 -22.22 -10.96
CA TRP A 23 -8.96 -21.90 -10.14
C TRP A 23 -8.59 -20.41 -10.20
N VAL A 24 -8.63 -19.80 -11.38
CA VAL A 24 -8.33 -18.36 -11.54
C VAL A 24 -9.38 -17.51 -10.84
N LEU A 25 -10.67 -17.82 -11.02
CA LEU A 25 -11.75 -17.14 -10.34
C LEU A 25 -11.63 -17.31 -8.82
N GLY A 26 -11.47 -18.54 -8.34
CA GLY A 26 -11.33 -18.85 -6.92
C GLY A 26 -10.13 -18.15 -6.29
N GLY A 27 -8.97 -18.17 -6.95
CA GLY A 27 -7.77 -17.47 -6.50
C GLY A 27 -7.94 -15.96 -6.46
N THR A 28 -8.62 -15.38 -7.44
CA THR A 28 -8.91 -13.93 -7.48
C THR A 28 -9.84 -13.54 -6.33
N VAL A 29 -10.92 -14.30 -6.11
CA VAL A 29 -11.85 -14.06 -4.99
C VAL A 29 -11.14 -14.19 -3.65
N ALA A 30 -10.32 -15.23 -3.46
CA ALA A 30 -9.55 -15.42 -2.23
C ALA A 30 -8.60 -14.24 -1.96
N LEU A 31 -7.91 -13.75 -3.00
CA LEU A 31 -7.03 -12.57 -2.89
C LEU A 31 -7.79 -11.30 -2.54
N VAL A 32 -8.98 -11.09 -3.13
CA VAL A 32 -9.83 -9.94 -2.82
C VAL A 32 -10.30 -10.01 -1.37
N VAL A 33 -10.82 -11.16 -0.93
CA VAL A 33 -11.26 -11.36 0.46
C VAL A 33 -10.12 -11.14 1.45
N ALA A 34 -8.93 -11.70 1.18
CA ALA A 34 -7.75 -11.50 2.02
C ALA A 34 -7.34 -10.02 2.08
N SER A 35 -7.37 -9.32 0.94
CA SER A 35 -7.01 -7.90 0.86
C SER A 35 -7.99 -7.03 1.64
N VAL A 36 -9.29 -7.27 1.50
CA VAL A 36 -10.34 -6.58 2.25
C VAL A 36 -10.22 -6.85 3.75
N TYR A 37 -9.97 -8.10 4.14
CA TYR A 37 -9.78 -8.48 5.54
C TYR A 37 -8.56 -7.80 6.18
N VAL A 38 -7.43 -7.78 5.49
CA VAL A 38 -6.21 -7.10 5.97
C VAL A 38 -6.45 -5.59 6.08
N SER A 39 -7.12 -5.00 5.09
CA SER A 39 -7.42 -3.57 5.09
C SER A 39 -8.39 -3.18 6.20
N SER A 40 -9.44 -3.95 6.44
CA SER A 40 -10.46 -3.64 7.45
C SER A 40 -9.95 -3.77 8.89
N ARG A 41 -8.93 -4.60 9.10
CA ARG A 41 -8.29 -4.78 10.40
C ARG A 41 -7.01 -3.95 10.58
N SER A 42 -6.65 -3.14 9.58
CA SER A 42 -5.56 -2.19 9.69
C SER A 42 -6.02 -0.94 10.43
N TRP A 43 -5.23 -0.49 11.40
CA TRP A 43 -5.55 0.68 12.20
C TRP A 43 -4.28 1.40 12.65
N THR A 44 -4.45 2.67 13.01
CA THR A 44 -3.40 3.49 13.61
C THR A 44 -3.96 4.12 14.87
N THR A 45 -3.19 4.11 15.95
CA THR A 45 -3.54 4.83 17.18
C THR A 45 -2.36 5.71 17.57
N VAL A 46 -2.64 6.96 17.90
CA VAL A 46 -1.66 7.94 18.33
C VAL A 46 -1.89 8.21 19.81
N GLY A 47 -0.83 8.12 20.61
CA GLY A 47 -0.90 8.32 22.05
C GLY A 47 0.38 8.92 22.62
N ALA A 48 0.39 9.10 23.94
CA ALA A 48 1.53 9.72 24.63
C ALA A 48 2.85 8.95 24.44
N ALA A 49 2.77 7.62 24.33
CA ALA A 49 3.95 6.77 24.10
C ALA A 49 4.48 6.81 22.65
N GLY A 50 3.68 7.27 21.69
CA GLY A 50 4.04 7.25 20.27
C GLY A 50 2.88 6.85 19.35
N ILE A 51 3.24 6.34 18.17
CA ILE A 51 2.28 5.91 17.14
C ILE A 51 2.28 4.38 17.05
N THR A 52 1.13 3.78 17.32
CA THR A 52 0.90 2.34 17.17
C THR A 52 0.25 2.05 15.83
N ILE A 53 0.86 1.16 15.06
CA ILE A 53 0.41 0.80 13.72
C ILE A 53 0.12 -0.70 13.68
N CYS A 54 -1.08 -1.06 13.22
CA CYS A 54 -1.44 -2.43 12.87
C CYS A 54 -1.78 -2.54 11.38
N TRP A 55 -1.20 -3.54 10.71
CA TRP A 55 -1.39 -3.83 9.27
C TRP A 55 -2.32 -5.03 9.04
N GLY A 56 -3.30 -5.22 9.91
CA GLY A 56 -4.33 -6.25 9.74
C GLY A 56 -3.97 -7.65 10.27
N PHE A 57 -2.72 -7.93 10.62
CA PHE A 57 -2.36 -9.16 11.32
C PHE A 57 -1.46 -8.90 12.52
N GLY A 58 -1.78 -9.54 13.65
CA GLY A 58 -1.00 -9.50 14.89
C GLY A 58 -1.30 -8.32 15.80
N SER A 59 -0.46 -8.18 16.83
CA SER A 59 -0.45 -7.01 17.72
C SER A 59 0.19 -5.84 16.99
N GLY A 60 -0.48 -4.68 17.01
CA GLY A 60 0.09 -3.45 16.46
C GLY A 60 1.46 -3.16 17.07
N LYS A 61 2.36 -2.57 16.28
CA LYS A 61 3.68 -2.14 16.75
C LYS A 61 3.65 -0.65 17.09
N THR A 62 4.02 -0.32 18.31
CA THR A 62 4.23 1.06 18.76
C THR A 62 5.62 1.53 18.38
N TYR A 63 5.67 2.72 17.78
CA TYR A 63 6.87 3.48 17.46
C TYR A 63 6.89 4.70 18.36
N SER A 64 7.89 4.81 19.21
CA SER A 64 7.98 5.90 20.17
C SER A 64 8.32 7.23 19.49
N TRP A 65 8.00 8.35 20.14
CA TRP A 65 8.21 9.68 19.56
C TRP A 65 9.69 9.97 19.26
N ASP A 66 10.60 9.44 20.05
CA ASP A 66 12.05 9.52 19.82
C ASP A 66 12.48 8.70 18.59
N GLU A 67 11.88 7.55 18.33
CA GLU A 67 12.17 6.76 17.12
C GLU A 67 11.73 7.46 15.83
N ILE A 68 10.76 8.38 15.90
CA ILE A 68 10.16 9.07 14.75
C ILE A 68 10.95 10.34 14.43
N ARG A 69 11.66 10.30 13.30
CA ARG A 69 12.50 11.40 12.81
C ARG A 69 11.73 12.42 11.97
N TRP A 70 10.73 11.97 11.22
CA TRP A 70 9.98 12.85 10.31
C TRP A 70 8.61 12.25 10.03
N ILE A 71 7.63 13.11 9.78
CA ILE A 71 6.28 12.73 9.35
C ILE A 71 5.98 13.45 8.05
N ASP A 72 5.53 12.73 7.03
CA ASP A 72 5.10 13.32 5.76
C ASP A 72 3.76 12.74 5.29
N VAL A 73 3.18 13.38 4.28
CA VAL A 73 2.09 12.82 3.50
C VAL A 73 2.63 12.50 2.12
N ARG A 74 2.51 11.22 1.73
CA ARG A 74 2.69 10.87 0.33
C ARG A 74 1.38 11.09 -0.41
N GLU A 75 1.43 12.03 -1.34
CA GLU A 75 0.43 12.16 -2.39
C GLU A 75 0.74 11.18 -3.54
N THR A 76 -0.25 10.41 -3.97
CA THR A 76 -0.15 9.54 -5.13
C THR A 76 -1.35 9.77 -6.04
N GLY A 77 -1.11 10.42 -7.17
CA GLY A 77 -2.10 10.57 -8.23
C GLY A 77 -2.32 9.27 -9.00
N SER A 78 -3.57 8.96 -9.30
CA SER A 78 -3.98 7.84 -10.16
C SER A 78 -5.14 8.28 -11.07
N GLN A 79 -5.48 7.48 -12.08
CA GLN A 79 -6.65 7.76 -12.92
C GLN A 79 -7.97 7.82 -12.13
N SER A 80 -8.04 7.14 -10.98
CA SER A 80 -9.20 7.12 -10.08
C SER A 80 -9.17 8.21 -8.99
N GLY A 81 -8.24 9.16 -9.08
CA GLY A 81 -8.09 10.27 -8.12
C GLY A 81 -6.80 10.21 -7.31
N THR A 82 -6.70 11.12 -6.35
CA THR A 82 -5.51 11.28 -5.49
C THR A 82 -5.66 10.48 -4.20
N THR A 83 -4.60 9.78 -3.82
CA THR A 83 -4.49 9.08 -2.53
C THR A 83 -3.48 9.83 -1.66
N TYR A 84 -3.90 10.18 -0.45
CA TYR A 84 -3.07 10.78 0.58
C TYR A 84 -2.80 9.73 1.65
N ALA A 85 -1.53 9.36 1.79
CA ALA A 85 -1.10 8.33 2.74
C ALA A 85 -0.02 8.91 3.67
N PRO A 86 -0.36 9.26 4.92
CA PRO A 86 0.61 9.71 5.91
C PRO A 86 1.63 8.63 6.24
N ARG A 87 2.87 9.04 6.49
CA ARG A 87 3.98 8.14 6.78
C ARG A 87 4.89 8.73 7.84
N ILE A 88 5.49 7.82 8.59
CA ILE A 88 6.57 8.12 9.52
C ILE A 88 7.89 7.60 8.95
N PHE A 89 8.94 8.38 9.19
CA PHE A 89 10.32 7.99 8.96
C PHE A 89 10.96 7.79 10.31
N LEU A 90 11.58 6.64 10.46
CA LEU A 90 12.25 6.25 11.67
C LEU A 90 13.71 6.67 11.62
N GLN A 91 14.35 6.80 12.79
CA GLN A 91 15.78 7.10 12.88
C GLN A 91 16.66 6.11 12.08
N ASN A 92 16.27 4.83 12.04
CA ASN A 92 16.95 3.79 11.26
C ASN A 92 16.74 3.88 9.73
N GLY A 93 16.14 4.96 9.24
CA GLY A 93 15.87 5.19 7.81
C GLY A 93 14.70 4.40 7.23
N ARG A 94 14.05 3.54 8.04
CA ARG A 94 12.84 2.82 7.61
C ARG A 94 11.65 3.75 7.59
N ARG A 95 10.66 3.36 6.80
CA ARG A 95 9.42 4.13 6.61
C ARG A 95 8.22 3.24 6.87
N ARG A 96 7.18 3.82 7.46
CA ARG A 96 5.91 3.15 7.73
C ARG A 96 4.77 4.08 7.38
N SER A 97 3.83 3.62 6.54
CA SER A 97 2.58 4.35 6.36
C SER A 97 1.64 4.13 7.53
N LEU A 98 0.76 5.10 7.74
CA LEU A 98 -0.25 5.13 8.78
C LEU A 98 -1.60 4.77 8.14
N PRO A 99 -1.97 3.48 8.07
CA PRO A 99 -3.17 3.05 7.33
C PRO A 99 -4.46 3.66 7.89
N GLY A 100 -4.56 3.85 9.22
CA GLY A 100 -5.75 4.45 9.85
C GLY A 100 -5.96 5.94 9.59
N LEU A 101 -4.99 6.63 8.98
CA LEU A 101 -5.07 8.05 8.61
C LEU A 101 -5.03 8.23 7.09
N ALA A 102 -5.10 7.15 6.30
CA ALA A 102 -5.05 7.28 4.84
C ALA A 102 -6.39 7.78 4.29
N HIS A 103 -6.32 8.63 3.26
CA HIS A 103 -7.47 9.18 2.56
C HIS A 103 -7.37 8.90 1.05
N ASN A 104 -8.47 8.50 0.43
CA ASN A 104 -8.59 8.45 -1.03
C ASN A 104 -10.05 8.68 -1.46
N ALA A 105 -10.28 8.81 -2.77
CA ALA A 105 -11.62 9.05 -3.32
C ALA A 105 -12.64 7.93 -3.04
N LEU A 106 -12.18 6.68 -2.88
CA LEU A 106 -13.04 5.53 -2.57
C LEU A 106 -13.34 5.41 -1.06
N TYR A 107 -12.45 5.92 -0.23
CA TYR A 107 -12.52 5.93 1.23
C TYR A 107 -12.27 7.36 1.73
N PRO A 108 -13.29 8.24 1.62
CA PRO A 108 -13.17 9.61 2.06
C PRO A 108 -12.98 9.65 3.58
N TYR A 109 -12.04 10.49 4.03
CA TYR A 109 -11.81 10.76 5.44
C TYR A 109 -11.88 12.29 5.64
N PRO A 110 -13.04 12.83 6.02
CA PRO A 110 -13.29 14.27 5.99
C PRO A 110 -12.38 15.05 6.96
N ASP A 111 -11.99 14.42 8.07
CA ASP A 111 -11.16 15.03 9.10
C ASP A 111 -9.65 14.81 8.88
N PHE A 112 -9.26 14.29 7.70
CA PHE A 112 -7.87 13.95 7.37
C PHE A 112 -6.88 15.04 7.74
N GLU A 113 -7.11 16.26 7.27
CA GLU A 113 -6.18 17.37 7.47
C GLU A 113 -6.05 17.74 8.94
N THR A 114 -7.18 17.76 9.66
CA THR A 114 -7.22 18.13 11.08
C THR A 114 -6.51 17.10 11.94
N ASP A 115 -6.78 15.82 11.70
CA ASP A 115 -6.14 14.74 12.44
C ASP A 115 -4.67 14.59 12.07
N PHE A 116 -4.32 14.70 10.79
CA PHE A 116 -2.92 14.69 10.37
C PHE A 116 -2.14 15.82 11.05
N GLN A 117 -2.67 17.04 11.04
CA GLN A 117 -2.01 18.18 11.70
C GLN A 117 -1.90 17.99 13.21
N ARG A 118 -2.90 17.37 13.85
CA ARG A 118 -2.81 17.01 15.28
C ARG A 118 -1.64 16.06 15.55
N VAL A 119 -1.44 15.06 14.70
CA VAL A 119 -0.30 14.13 14.83
C VAL A 119 1.03 14.84 14.63
N VAL A 120 1.13 15.73 13.63
CA VAL A 120 2.34 16.53 13.38
C VAL A 120 2.64 17.42 14.57
N ASN A 121 1.65 18.16 15.08
CA ASN A 121 1.83 19.03 16.25
C ASN A 121 2.28 18.23 17.48
N TRP A 122 1.71 17.04 17.71
CA TRP A 122 2.10 16.20 18.83
C TRP A 122 3.54 15.69 18.68
N TRP A 123 3.92 15.29 17.47
CA TRP A 123 5.30 14.93 17.16
C TRP A 123 6.26 16.11 17.37
N GLU A 124 5.91 17.32 16.92
CA GLU A 124 6.71 18.52 17.14
C GLU A 124 6.80 18.93 18.61
N LEU A 125 5.85 18.57 19.46
CA LEU A 125 5.96 18.81 20.90
C LEU A 125 6.80 17.73 21.60
N SER A 126 6.82 16.51 21.08
CA SER A 126 7.44 15.35 21.72
C SER A 126 8.87 15.09 21.25
N ALA A 127 9.19 15.39 19.99
CA ALA A 127 10.49 15.13 19.40
C ALA A 127 11.45 16.31 19.61
N GLY A 128 12.68 16.01 20.03
CA GLY A 128 13.75 17.00 20.17
C GLY A 128 14.02 17.74 18.85
N GLN A 129 14.36 19.03 18.93
CA GLN A 129 14.58 19.90 17.77
C GLN A 129 15.62 19.35 16.77
N GLU A 130 16.64 18.66 17.26
CA GLU A 130 17.71 18.07 16.43
C GLU A 130 17.24 16.87 15.58
N ALA A 131 16.15 16.21 15.98
CA ALA A 131 15.62 15.05 15.25
C ALA A 131 14.85 15.44 13.98
N ARG A 132 14.47 16.72 13.80
CA ARG A 132 13.55 17.19 12.76
C ARG A 132 14.21 17.50 11.43
N THR A 133 15.03 16.56 10.95
CA THR A 133 15.69 16.70 9.64
C THR A 133 14.98 15.87 8.59
N PRO A 134 14.53 16.48 7.47
CA PRO A 134 13.84 15.76 6.43
C PRO A 134 14.77 14.70 5.81
N PRO A 135 14.28 13.46 5.62
CA PRO A 135 15.08 12.39 5.06
C PRO A 135 15.34 12.62 3.56
N PRO A 136 16.51 12.19 3.03
CA PRO A 136 16.79 12.31 1.62
C PRO A 136 15.79 11.49 0.79
N LYS A 137 15.35 12.06 -0.35
CA LYS A 137 14.47 11.38 -1.31
C LYS A 137 15.18 10.13 -1.84
N GLN A 138 14.56 8.96 -1.72
CA GLN A 138 15.16 7.70 -2.18
C GLN A 138 14.75 7.39 -3.62
N LEU A 139 15.57 6.63 -4.35
CA LEU A 139 15.23 6.18 -5.71
C LEU A 139 13.90 5.40 -5.76
N ARG A 140 13.58 4.67 -4.69
CA ARG A 140 12.29 3.96 -4.56
C ARG A 140 11.09 4.90 -4.54
N ASP A 141 11.26 6.17 -4.16
CA ASP A 141 10.20 7.19 -4.24
C ASP A 141 9.88 7.60 -5.67
N ARG A 142 10.81 7.33 -6.61
CA ARG A 142 10.61 7.58 -8.04
C ARG A 142 9.91 6.41 -8.75
N VAL A 143 9.81 5.24 -8.12
CA VAL A 143 9.11 4.09 -8.69
C VAL A 143 7.62 4.24 -8.39
N SER A 144 6.86 4.63 -9.41
CA SER A 144 5.41 4.78 -9.30
C SER A 144 4.73 3.40 -9.20
N PRO A 145 3.55 3.31 -8.55
CA PRO A 145 2.73 2.10 -8.56
C PRO A 145 2.43 1.60 -9.99
N GLY A 146 2.36 2.51 -10.96
CA GLY A 146 2.20 2.16 -12.37
C GLY A 146 3.37 1.35 -12.93
N VAL A 147 4.62 1.71 -12.61
CA VAL A 147 5.80 0.94 -13.02
C VAL A 147 5.78 -0.46 -12.41
N LEU A 148 5.42 -0.56 -11.12
CA LEU A 148 5.26 -1.83 -10.44
C LEU A 148 4.17 -2.69 -11.09
N GLY A 149 3.00 -2.12 -11.38
CA GLY A 149 1.91 -2.81 -12.07
C GLY A 149 2.28 -3.29 -13.47
N VAL A 150 3.06 -2.50 -14.22
CA VAL A 150 3.58 -2.88 -15.54
C VAL A 150 4.53 -4.08 -15.44
N VAL A 151 5.48 -4.03 -14.50
CA VAL A 151 6.44 -5.13 -14.29
C VAL A 151 5.72 -6.41 -13.85
N LEU A 152 4.82 -6.31 -12.86
CA LEU A 152 4.08 -7.45 -12.33
C LEU A 152 3.16 -8.06 -13.40
N GLY A 153 2.51 -7.20 -14.19
CA GLY A 153 1.74 -7.62 -15.34
C GLY A 153 2.58 -8.37 -16.38
N LEU A 154 3.76 -7.85 -16.74
CA LEU A 154 4.68 -8.53 -17.65
C LEU A 154 5.11 -9.91 -17.12
N VAL A 155 5.41 -10.01 -15.82
CA VAL A 155 5.76 -11.28 -15.18
C VAL A 155 4.61 -12.27 -15.26
N ILE A 156 3.37 -11.85 -14.93
CA ILE A 156 2.17 -12.70 -15.03
C ILE A 156 1.99 -13.17 -16.48
N THR A 157 2.10 -12.26 -17.45
CA THR A 157 2.02 -12.58 -18.88
C THR A 157 3.03 -13.67 -19.26
N VAL A 158 4.31 -13.52 -18.89
CA VAL A 158 5.36 -14.49 -19.21
C VAL A 158 5.07 -15.85 -18.56
N VAL A 159 4.65 -15.88 -17.30
CA VAL A 159 4.32 -17.12 -16.58
C VAL A 159 3.12 -17.83 -17.22
N VAL A 160 2.06 -17.10 -17.57
CA VAL A 160 0.88 -17.68 -18.25
C VAL A 160 1.27 -18.24 -19.61
N ILE A 161 2.04 -17.50 -20.40
CA ILE A 161 2.54 -17.96 -21.70
C ILE A 161 3.38 -19.23 -21.53
N ALA A 162 4.34 -19.25 -20.60
CA ALA A 162 5.19 -20.40 -20.35
C ALA A 162 4.39 -21.63 -19.88
N ALA A 163 3.40 -21.44 -19.00
CA ALA A 163 2.52 -22.52 -18.55
C ALA A 163 1.68 -23.10 -19.69
N VAL A 164 1.18 -22.25 -20.62
CA VAL A 164 0.46 -22.71 -21.81
C VAL A 164 1.37 -23.50 -22.74
N PHE A 165 2.61 -23.05 -22.95
CA PHE A 165 3.58 -23.77 -23.79
C PHE A 165 4.11 -25.06 -23.15
N ALA A 166 4.15 -25.16 -21.82
CA ALA A 166 4.54 -26.38 -21.12
C ALA A 166 3.42 -27.46 -21.07
N GLN A 167 2.18 -27.08 -21.40
CA GLN A 167 1.02 -27.98 -21.44
C GLN A 167 0.66 -28.45 -22.86
N GLY A 168 1.32 -27.93 -23.90
CA GLY A 168 1.19 -28.35 -25.29
C GLY A 168 2.37 -29.20 -25.74
#